data_AF-A0A6C0H3X4-F1
#
_entry.id   AF-A0A6C0H3X4-F1
#
_cell.length_a   1.000
_cell.length_b   1.000
_cell.length_c   1.000
_cell.angle_alpha   90.00
_cell.angle_beta   90.00
_cell.angle_gamma   90.00
#
_symmetry.space_group_name_H-M   'P 1'
#
loop_
_entity.id
_entity.type
_entity.pdbx_description
1 polymer ?
#
loop_
_entity_poly.entity_id
_entity_poly.type
_entity_poly.pdbx_seq_one_letter_code
_entity_poly.pdbx_strand_id
1 'polypeptide(L)'
;MSSKAKISNVQEQNGTLTFTLSNINVSYANGLRRVILSEIPVIAIESYPYEKNNVKILINKSRLNNELIKQRLSCIPIHIDALQDFPYDEYILEVNKANDSNVIIYITSEDFQIKNIKTGNYLTRGEVQKIFPPDLMTGDYIDLLRLRPKIDSNMEKEQLHLEAKFTISNAKNDGMFNVVSTCSYGNTLDQVKIKDAWESKESELKLKYKKEEIEVIKKDWMILDAKRHYEEDSFDFIIETIGIYDNFKLVEIATNLLIKKLFNSLKLLKENMDFIQEIEDTMENSYTIKLENEDYTIGKIIEFNFYDKYFISSKNLNYVSFLKKHPHDNFSIIKLSYKNQITKDDILLNYEECINSSILLINSIKEYFSSK
;
A
#
# COMPACT_ATOMS: atom_id res chain seq x y z
N MET A 1 -29.06 0.43 -7.01
CA MET A 1 -28.64 1.52 -7.92
C MET A 1 -27.18 1.81 -7.61
N SER A 2 -26.24 1.53 -8.51
CA SER A 2 -24.82 1.76 -8.22
C SER A 2 -24.55 3.27 -8.26
N SER A 3 -24.53 3.90 -7.09
CA SER A 3 -24.02 5.26 -6.93
C SER A 3 -22.54 5.25 -7.25
N LYS A 4 -22.12 6.03 -8.25
CA LYS A 4 -20.68 6.24 -8.52
C LYS A 4 -20.00 6.79 -7.26
N ALA A 5 -18.76 6.38 -7.02
CA ALA A 5 -17.96 6.96 -5.96
C ALA A 5 -17.73 8.44 -6.29
N LYS A 6 -17.77 9.29 -5.26
CA LYS A 6 -17.60 10.74 -5.41
C LYS A 6 -16.35 11.19 -4.68
N ILE A 7 -15.48 11.90 -5.38
CA ILE A 7 -14.24 12.46 -4.86
C ILE A 7 -14.40 13.98 -4.73
N SER A 8 -14.09 14.50 -3.56
CA SER A 8 -14.16 15.94 -3.25
C SER A 8 -13.00 16.38 -2.36
N ASN A 9 -12.90 17.69 -2.13
CA ASN A 9 -11.91 18.30 -1.22
C ASN A 9 -10.46 17.91 -1.52
N VAL A 10 -10.12 17.74 -2.81
CA VAL A 10 -8.78 17.33 -3.22
C VAL A 10 -7.80 18.48 -3.04
N GLN A 11 -6.77 18.26 -2.23
CA GLN A 11 -5.68 19.21 -2.00
C GLN A 11 -4.35 18.45 -2.05
N GLU A 12 -3.34 19.04 -2.67
CA GLU A 12 -1.98 18.51 -2.65
C GLU A 12 -1.03 19.61 -2.18
N GLN A 13 -0.30 19.35 -1.10
CA GLN A 13 0.67 20.27 -0.51
C GLN A 13 1.86 19.48 0.01
N ASN A 14 3.08 19.90 -0.34
CA ASN A 14 4.34 19.32 0.15
C ASN A 14 4.41 17.79 0.01
N GLY A 15 4.01 17.24 -1.13
CA GLY A 15 4.02 15.79 -1.35
C GLY A 15 2.94 15.01 -0.60
N THR A 16 2.03 15.69 0.09
CA THR A 16 0.86 15.11 0.76
C THR A 16 -0.42 15.45 -0.01
N LEU A 17 -1.14 14.41 -0.43
CA LEU A 17 -2.47 14.47 -1.04
C LEU A 17 -3.54 14.18 0.01
N THR A 18 -4.53 15.06 0.12
CA THR A 18 -5.74 14.86 0.90
C THR A 18 -6.98 14.93 0.02
N PHE A 19 -7.97 14.08 0.29
CA PHE A 19 -9.25 14.08 -0.42
C PHE A 19 -10.33 13.36 0.40
N THR A 20 -11.59 13.65 0.11
CA THR A 20 -12.74 12.93 0.66
C THR A 20 -13.30 11.98 -0.41
N LEU A 21 -13.44 10.70 -0.04
CA LEU A 21 -14.05 9.64 -0.85
C LEU A 21 -15.41 9.27 -0.25
N SER A 22 -16.48 9.56 -1.00
CA SER A 22 -17.87 9.41 -0.54
C SER A 22 -18.70 8.50 -1.46
N ASN A 23 -19.85 8.06 -0.95
CA ASN A 23 -20.75 7.09 -1.59
C ASN A 23 -20.07 5.73 -1.84
N ILE A 24 -19.27 5.27 -0.88
CA ILE A 24 -18.59 3.99 -0.98
C ILE A 24 -18.52 3.28 0.36
N ASN A 25 -18.60 1.95 0.34
CA ASN A 25 -18.44 1.17 1.56
C ASN A 25 -16.98 1.14 2.03
N VAL A 26 -16.79 1.03 3.35
CA VAL A 26 -15.47 0.91 4.01
C VAL A 26 -14.57 -0.18 3.42
N SER A 27 -15.14 -1.25 2.87
CA SER A 27 -14.39 -2.35 2.26
C SER A 27 -13.53 -1.88 1.08
N TYR A 28 -14.05 -0.96 0.25
CA TYR A 28 -13.29 -0.40 -0.87
C TYR A 28 -12.25 0.62 -0.41
N ALA A 29 -12.60 1.50 0.54
CA ALA A 29 -11.67 2.46 1.11
C ALA A 29 -10.47 1.76 1.76
N ASN A 30 -10.75 0.72 2.56
CA ASN A 30 -9.74 -0.15 3.16
C ASN A 30 -8.93 -0.92 2.11
N GLY A 31 -9.60 -1.46 1.08
CA GLY A 31 -8.94 -2.16 -0.02
C GLY A 31 -7.95 -1.26 -0.77
N LEU A 32 -8.35 -0.04 -1.09
CA LEU A 32 -7.48 0.96 -1.73
C LEU A 32 -6.26 1.28 -0.86
N ARG A 33 -6.46 1.55 0.43
CA ARG A 33 -5.36 1.81 1.38
C ARG A 33 -4.38 0.64 1.45
N ARG A 34 -4.88 -0.60 1.56
CA ARG A 34 -4.04 -1.81 1.67
C ARG A 34 -3.17 -2.02 0.43
N VAL A 35 -3.73 -1.79 -0.76
CA VAL A 35 -2.97 -1.90 -2.02
C VAL A 35 -1.90 -0.83 -2.12
N ILE A 36 -2.20 0.43 -1.78
CA ILE A 36 -1.22 1.52 -1.78
C ILE A 36 -0.06 1.22 -0.83
N LEU A 37 -0.35 0.68 0.36
CA LEU A 37 0.67 0.39 1.37
C LEU A 37 1.59 -0.78 1.03
N SER A 38 1.14 -1.77 0.24
CA SER A 38 1.84 -3.06 0.17
C SER A 38 2.05 -3.64 -1.23
N GLU A 39 1.22 -3.30 -2.21
CA GLU A 39 1.16 -4.07 -3.46
C GLU A 39 1.65 -3.30 -4.69
N ILE A 40 1.88 -1.99 -4.57
CA ILE A 40 2.45 -1.19 -5.66
C ILE A 40 3.90 -1.65 -5.90
N PRO A 41 4.25 -2.07 -7.13
CA PRO A 41 5.59 -2.53 -7.45
C PRO A 41 6.59 -1.37 -7.54
N VAL A 42 7.85 -1.66 -7.22
CA VAL A 42 9.00 -0.74 -7.34
C VAL A 42 10.23 -1.48 -7.85
N ILE A 43 11.17 -0.73 -8.44
CA ILE A 43 12.53 -1.23 -8.62
C ILE A 43 13.20 -1.24 -7.25
N ALA A 44 13.76 -2.38 -6.90
CA ALA A 44 14.36 -2.65 -5.61
C ALA A 44 15.65 -3.44 -5.75
N ILE A 45 16.48 -3.36 -4.73
CA ILE A 45 17.64 -4.23 -4.53
C ILE A 45 17.29 -5.18 -3.40
N GLU A 46 16.91 -6.41 -3.72
CA GLU A 46 16.70 -7.44 -2.71
C GLU A 46 18.04 -7.95 -2.18
N SER A 47 18.25 -7.86 -0.87
CA SER A 47 19.47 -8.37 -0.22
C SER A 47 19.24 -9.56 0.71
N TYR A 48 17.98 -9.96 0.88
CA TYR A 48 17.55 -11.08 1.71
C TYR A 48 16.26 -11.70 1.13
N PRO A 49 16.01 -13.03 1.27
CA PRO A 49 16.88 -14.08 1.81
C PRO A 49 18.05 -14.43 0.87
N TYR A 50 18.97 -15.31 1.29
CA TYR A 50 20.19 -15.66 0.54
C TYR A 50 19.93 -16.00 -0.94
N GLU A 51 18.84 -16.72 -1.23
CA GLU A 51 18.44 -17.13 -2.57
C GLU A 51 18.07 -15.96 -3.50
N LYS A 52 17.62 -14.84 -2.92
CA LYS A 52 17.23 -13.62 -3.62
C LYS A 52 18.25 -12.49 -3.47
N ASN A 53 19.40 -12.76 -2.87
CA ASN A 53 20.39 -11.72 -2.59
C ASN A 53 21.08 -11.25 -3.88
N ASN A 54 20.75 -10.04 -4.30
CA ASN A 54 21.28 -9.40 -5.48
C ASN A 54 22.54 -8.56 -5.23
N VAL A 55 23.04 -8.52 -3.98
CA VAL A 55 24.17 -7.69 -3.57
C VAL A 55 25.42 -8.54 -3.35
N LYS A 56 26.46 -8.23 -4.13
CA LYS A 56 27.78 -8.85 -4.04
C LYS A 56 28.79 -7.83 -3.50
N ILE A 57 29.30 -8.09 -2.30
CA ILE A 57 30.37 -7.29 -1.71
C ILE A 57 31.71 -7.91 -2.10
N LEU A 58 32.50 -7.18 -2.88
CA LEU A 58 33.83 -7.59 -3.35
C LEU A 58 34.90 -7.25 -2.32
N ILE A 59 34.84 -6.04 -1.76
CA ILE A 59 35.77 -5.56 -0.74
C ILE A 59 34.98 -4.80 0.32
N ASN A 60 35.12 -5.18 1.59
CA ASN A 60 34.65 -4.40 2.72
C ASN A 60 35.73 -4.34 3.79
N LYS A 61 36.39 -3.19 3.89
CA LYS A 61 37.33 -2.86 4.97
C LYS A 61 36.75 -1.80 5.91
N SER A 62 35.44 -1.59 5.87
CA SER A 62 34.74 -0.65 6.76
C SER A 62 34.41 -1.30 8.11
N ARG A 63 33.84 -0.51 9.03
CA ARG A 63 33.37 -0.98 10.34
C ARG A 63 32.03 -1.70 10.31
N LEU A 64 31.23 -1.52 9.25
CA LEU A 64 29.92 -2.16 9.16
C LEU A 64 30.08 -3.54 8.56
N ASN A 65 29.37 -4.52 9.11
CA ASN A 65 29.34 -5.86 8.53
C ASN A 65 28.54 -5.85 7.22
N ASN A 66 28.80 -6.86 6.39
CA ASN A 66 28.21 -6.99 5.06
C ASN A 66 26.68 -6.93 5.08
N GLU A 67 26.03 -7.60 6.03
CA GLU A 67 24.57 -7.67 6.09
C GLU A 67 23.92 -6.32 6.44
N LEU A 68 24.56 -5.50 7.28
CA LEU A 68 24.06 -4.16 7.58
C LEU A 68 24.18 -3.23 6.37
N ILE A 69 25.28 -3.32 5.62
CA ILE A 69 25.46 -2.54 4.39
C ILE A 69 24.41 -2.94 3.34
N LYS A 70 24.20 -4.24 3.18
CA LYS A 70 23.16 -4.81 2.31
C LYS A 70 21.77 -4.32 2.65
N GLN A 71 21.39 -4.37 3.93
CA GLN A 71 20.11 -3.87 4.41
C GLN A 71 19.96 -2.37 4.13
N ARG A 72 20.96 -1.55 4.50
CA ARG A 72 20.94 -0.11 4.25
C ARG A 72 20.82 0.22 2.76
N LEU A 73 21.52 -0.51 1.90
CA LEU A 73 21.42 -0.37 0.44
C LEU A 73 20.02 -0.69 -0.06
N SER A 74 19.36 -1.70 0.51
CA SER A 74 18.00 -2.12 0.13
C SER A 74 16.93 -1.11 0.54
N CYS A 75 17.18 -0.32 1.60
CA CYS A 75 16.29 0.74 2.05
C CYS A 75 16.36 2.04 1.23
N ILE A 76 17.32 2.16 0.30
CA ILE A 76 17.47 3.38 -0.51
C ILE A 76 16.43 3.35 -1.63
N PRO A 77 15.52 4.34 -1.71
CA PRO A 77 14.53 4.42 -2.78
C PRO A 77 15.20 4.56 -4.15
N ILE A 78 14.65 3.85 -5.13
CA ILE A 78 15.08 3.93 -6.53
C ILE A 78 13.98 4.66 -7.31
N HIS A 79 14.24 5.90 -7.71
CA HIS A 79 13.26 6.77 -8.36
C HIS A 79 13.15 6.46 -9.85
N ILE A 80 12.52 5.32 -10.16
CA ILE A 80 12.18 4.89 -11.52
C ILE A 80 10.69 4.56 -11.55
N ASP A 81 9.93 5.37 -12.28
CA ASP A 81 8.47 5.28 -12.41
C ASP A 81 8.02 4.37 -13.59
N ALA A 82 8.86 4.23 -14.62
CA ALA A 82 8.58 3.45 -15.83
C ALA A 82 8.99 1.97 -15.72
N LEU A 83 8.35 1.21 -14.82
CA LEU A 83 8.68 -0.21 -14.59
C LEU A 83 8.61 -1.12 -15.83
N GLN A 84 7.72 -0.82 -16.77
CA GLN A 84 7.51 -1.67 -17.96
C GLN A 84 8.53 -1.40 -19.06
N ASP A 85 9.10 -0.19 -19.10
CA ASP A 85 9.96 0.26 -20.18
C ASP A 85 11.44 0.19 -19.81
N PHE A 86 11.76 0.17 -18.51
CA PHE A 86 13.13 0.15 -18.03
C PHE A 86 13.70 -1.28 -17.97
N PRO A 87 14.74 -1.62 -18.78
CA PRO A 87 15.34 -2.96 -18.80
C PRO A 87 16.29 -3.13 -17.61
N TYR A 88 15.71 -3.23 -16.41
CA TYR A 88 16.44 -3.25 -15.14
C TYR A 88 17.46 -4.40 -15.02
N ASP A 89 17.21 -5.50 -15.72
CA ASP A 89 18.07 -6.70 -15.76
C ASP A 89 19.37 -6.48 -16.53
N GLU A 90 19.42 -5.45 -17.37
CA GLU A 90 20.62 -5.05 -18.12
C GLU A 90 21.54 -4.12 -17.34
N TYR A 91 21.13 -3.65 -16.17
CA TYR A 91 21.88 -2.69 -15.36
C TYR A 91 22.31 -3.26 -14.01
N ILE A 92 23.46 -2.80 -13.55
CA ILE A 92 23.98 -3.11 -12.21
C ILE A 92 24.44 -1.83 -11.53
N LEU A 93 24.16 -1.71 -10.24
CA LEU A 93 24.67 -0.66 -9.37
C LEU A 93 26.08 -1.05 -8.90
N GLU A 94 27.05 -0.17 -9.06
CA GLU A 94 28.42 -0.32 -8.59
C GLU A 94 28.76 0.82 -7.63
N VAL A 95 29.36 0.48 -6.49
CA VAL A 95 29.91 1.45 -5.54
C VAL A 95 31.32 1.04 -5.22
N ASN A 96 32.30 1.86 -5.60
CA ASN A 96 33.72 1.61 -5.38
C ASN A 96 34.40 2.88 -4.88
N LYS A 97 34.60 2.97 -3.56
CA LYS A 97 35.17 4.16 -2.90
C LYS A 97 36.12 3.74 -1.78
N ALA A 98 37.28 4.38 -1.74
CA ALA A 98 38.29 4.22 -0.69
C ALA A 98 38.62 5.57 -0.06
N ASN A 99 38.90 5.60 1.23
CA ASN A 99 39.30 6.82 1.92
C ASN A 99 40.83 6.90 2.01
N ASP A 100 41.42 7.65 1.09
CA ASP A 100 42.85 7.98 1.08
C ASP A 100 43.16 9.32 1.79
N SER A 101 42.15 9.98 2.37
CA SER A 101 42.29 11.28 3.02
C SER A 101 42.57 11.19 4.52
N ASN A 102 42.88 12.34 5.12
CA ASN A 102 43.04 12.53 6.57
C ASN A 102 41.75 12.91 7.30
N VAL A 103 40.61 12.97 6.59
CA VAL A 103 39.28 13.24 7.15
C VAL A 103 38.33 12.07 6.94
N ILE A 104 37.24 12.01 7.71
CA ILE A 104 36.19 11.00 7.50
C ILE A 104 35.45 11.35 6.21
N ILE A 105 35.24 10.35 5.35
CA ILE A 105 34.47 10.47 4.11
C ILE A 105 33.20 9.64 4.23
N TYR A 106 32.09 10.15 3.72
CA TYR A 106 30.83 9.41 3.60
C TYR A 106 30.68 8.83 2.19
N ILE A 107 30.18 7.60 2.13
CA ILE A 107 29.65 7.00 0.91
C ILE A 107 28.16 7.31 0.92
N THR A 108 27.71 8.10 -0.05
CA THR A 108 26.29 8.48 -0.18
C THR A 108 25.70 7.94 -1.47
N SER A 109 24.39 8.12 -1.66
CA SER A 109 23.74 7.79 -2.94
C SER A 109 24.25 8.61 -4.13
N GLU A 110 24.99 9.71 -3.91
CA GLU A 110 25.68 10.45 -4.97
C GLU A 110 26.84 9.66 -5.59
N ASP A 111 27.50 8.81 -4.79
CA ASP A 111 28.66 8.03 -5.21
C ASP A 111 28.28 6.80 -6.05
N PHE A 112 26.99 6.60 -6.28
CA PHE A 112 26.47 5.45 -7.00
C PHE A 112 26.78 5.55 -8.49
N GLN A 113 27.12 4.42 -9.08
CA GLN A 113 27.34 4.31 -10.52
C GLN A 113 26.47 3.20 -11.06
N ILE A 114 25.81 3.44 -12.18
CA ILE A 114 24.99 2.41 -12.84
C ILE A 114 25.70 2.03 -14.14
N LYS A 115 25.97 0.74 -14.28
CA LYS A 115 26.67 0.16 -15.42
C LYS A 115 25.72 -0.72 -16.22
N ASN A 116 25.70 -0.52 -17.54
CA ASN A 116 25.02 -1.42 -18.44
C ASN A 116 25.90 -2.66 -18.68
N ILE A 117 25.37 -3.84 -18.43
CA ILE A 117 26.10 -5.11 -18.50
C ILE A 117 26.43 -5.48 -19.95
N LYS A 118 25.56 -5.14 -20.91
CA LYS A 118 25.75 -5.48 -22.33
C LYS A 118 26.81 -4.61 -22.99
N THR A 119 26.80 -3.32 -22.73
CA THR A 119 27.72 -2.36 -23.36
C THR A 119 28.98 -2.10 -22.53
N GLY A 120 28.95 -2.39 -21.22
CA GLY A 120 30.02 -2.07 -20.28
C GLY A 120 30.11 -0.58 -19.93
N ASN A 121 29.24 0.25 -20.50
CA ASN A 121 29.23 1.70 -20.30
C ASN A 121 28.47 2.09 -19.04
N TYR A 122 28.92 3.16 -18.40
CA TYR A 122 28.25 3.76 -17.26
C TYR A 122 27.24 4.81 -17.73
N LEU A 123 26.13 4.90 -17.00
CA LEU A 123 25.19 6.02 -17.15
C LEU A 123 25.88 7.33 -16.75
N THR A 124 25.42 8.43 -17.34
CA THR A 124 25.91 9.75 -16.98
C THR A 124 25.51 10.11 -15.56
N ARG A 125 26.30 10.96 -14.88
CA ARG A 125 25.97 11.40 -13.52
C ARG A 125 24.58 12.04 -13.41
N GLY A 126 24.17 12.78 -14.44
CA GLY A 126 22.84 13.40 -14.47
C GLY A 126 21.70 12.39 -14.56
N GLU A 127 21.90 11.24 -15.20
CA GLU A 127 20.92 10.15 -15.23
C GLU A 127 20.85 9.42 -13.88
N VAL A 128 22.01 9.13 -13.28
CA VAL A 128 22.05 8.51 -11.95
C VAL A 128 21.43 9.42 -10.88
N GLN A 129 21.65 10.73 -10.96
CA GLN A 129 21.05 11.70 -10.05
C GLN A 129 19.52 11.75 -10.16
N LYS A 130 18.93 11.42 -11.31
CA LYS A 130 17.46 11.29 -11.42
C LYS A 130 16.94 10.05 -10.70
N ILE A 131 17.73 8.97 -10.69
CA ILE A 131 17.38 7.69 -10.05
C ILE A 131 17.60 7.78 -8.53
N PHE A 132 18.62 8.50 -8.10
CA PHE A 132 18.96 8.74 -6.70
C PHE A 132 19.10 10.25 -6.44
N PRO A 133 17.99 10.99 -6.42
CA PRO A 133 18.02 12.43 -6.20
C PRO A 133 18.46 12.78 -4.76
N PRO A 134 19.03 13.97 -4.56
CA PRO A 134 19.22 14.52 -3.22
C PRO A 134 17.88 14.89 -2.58
N ASP A 135 17.86 15.01 -1.27
CA ASP A 135 16.70 15.50 -0.51
C ASP A 135 16.30 16.91 -0.98
N LEU A 136 15.00 17.14 -1.15
CA LEU A 136 14.48 18.40 -1.67
C LEU A 136 14.63 19.57 -0.68
N MET A 137 14.74 19.28 0.63
CA MET A 137 14.82 20.30 1.68
C MET A 137 16.26 20.62 2.04
N THR A 138 17.12 19.61 2.25
CA THR A 138 18.51 19.82 2.68
C THR A 138 19.50 19.82 1.52
N GLY A 139 19.16 19.20 0.38
CA GLY A 139 20.07 18.98 -0.73
C GLY A 139 21.09 17.85 -0.49
N ASP A 140 20.95 17.09 0.59
CA ASP A 140 21.86 16.01 0.93
C ASP A 140 21.46 14.68 0.28
N TYR A 141 22.44 13.81 0.05
CA TYR A 141 22.22 12.45 -0.41
C TYR A 141 22.14 11.47 0.76
N ILE A 142 21.59 10.29 0.52
CA ILE A 142 21.39 9.29 1.57
C ILE A 142 22.74 8.65 1.94
N ASP A 143 23.11 8.72 3.21
CA ASP A 143 24.33 8.11 3.74
C ASP A 143 24.24 6.58 3.78
N LEU A 144 25.06 5.90 2.98
CA LEU A 144 25.22 4.45 3.05
C LEU A 144 26.12 4.05 4.22
N LEU A 145 27.34 4.58 4.28
CA LEU A 145 28.29 4.36 5.39
C LEU A 145 29.39 5.41 5.41
N ARG A 146 30.15 5.47 6.52
CA ARG A 146 31.35 6.30 6.65
C ARG A 146 32.62 5.48 6.57
N LEU A 147 33.64 6.02 5.91
CA LEU A 147 35.00 5.51 5.85
C LEU A 147 35.94 6.39 6.67
N ARG A 148 36.71 5.81 7.58
CA ARG A 148 37.68 6.52 8.41
C ARG A 148 38.93 6.91 7.63
N PRO A 149 39.59 8.01 8.03
CA PRO A 149 40.82 8.45 7.38
C PRO A 149 41.96 7.46 7.60
N LYS A 150 42.94 7.54 6.70
CA LYS A 150 44.21 6.87 6.87
C LYS A 150 45.08 7.70 7.82
N ILE A 151 45.26 7.22 9.05
CA ILE A 151 46.02 7.93 10.10
C ILE A 151 47.53 7.72 9.95
N ASP A 152 47.96 6.53 9.53
CA ASP A 152 49.37 6.19 9.32
C ASP A 152 49.57 5.56 7.93
N SER A 153 50.72 5.85 7.33
CA SER A 153 51.23 5.27 6.09
C SER A 153 51.13 3.74 6.03
N ASN A 154 51.33 3.06 7.17
CA ASN A 154 51.31 1.60 7.32
C ASN A 154 49.90 1.01 7.55
N MET A 155 48.88 1.83 7.85
CA MET A 155 47.51 1.34 8.02
C MET A 155 46.85 1.10 6.67
N GLU A 156 46.09 0.01 6.56
CA GLU A 156 45.22 -0.21 5.41
C GLU A 156 44.09 0.81 5.39
N LYS A 157 43.77 1.32 4.19
CA LYS A 157 42.66 2.25 4.00
C LYS A 157 41.31 1.54 4.13
N GLU A 158 40.32 2.22 4.69
CA GLU A 158 38.95 1.74 4.62
C GLU A 158 38.43 1.92 3.19
N GLN A 159 37.84 0.85 2.65
CA GLN A 159 37.32 0.80 1.29
C GLN A 159 36.05 -0.05 1.25
N LEU A 160 35.12 0.35 0.40
CA LEU A 160 33.96 -0.44 0.00
C LEU A 160 33.99 -0.63 -1.52
N HIS A 161 33.82 -1.87 -1.96
CA HIS A 161 33.50 -2.22 -3.33
C HIS A 161 32.33 -3.22 -3.32
N LEU A 162 31.19 -2.83 -3.86
CA LEU A 162 30.03 -3.70 -4.05
C LEU A 162 29.40 -3.52 -5.43
N GLU A 163 28.70 -4.57 -5.84
CA GLU A 163 27.86 -4.64 -7.04
C GLU A 163 26.46 -5.11 -6.62
N ALA A 164 25.39 -4.48 -7.12
CA ALA A 164 24.01 -4.85 -6.81
C ALA A 164 23.11 -4.87 -8.04
N LYS A 165 22.38 -5.96 -8.25
CA LYS A 165 21.41 -6.09 -9.34
C LYS A 165 20.05 -5.52 -8.95
N PHE A 166 19.36 -4.95 -9.93
CA PHE A 166 17.99 -4.49 -9.78
C PHE A 166 16.99 -5.63 -9.95
N THR A 167 15.87 -5.52 -9.26
CA THR A 167 14.72 -6.43 -9.31
C THR A 167 13.42 -5.65 -9.14
N ILE A 168 12.28 -6.25 -9.48
CA ILE A 168 10.96 -5.69 -9.16
C ILE A 168 10.43 -6.37 -7.91
N SER A 169 10.07 -5.58 -6.90
CA SER A 169 9.46 -6.07 -5.66
C SER A 169 8.40 -5.09 -5.14
N ASN A 170 7.82 -5.37 -3.97
CA ASN A 170 6.82 -4.53 -3.32
C ASN A 170 6.83 -4.71 -1.79
N ALA A 171 6.13 -3.82 -1.08
CA ALA A 171 6.08 -3.79 0.37
C ALA A 171 5.44 -5.04 1.02
N LYS A 172 4.71 -5.86 0.25
CA LYS A 172 4.19 -7.16 0.71
C LYS A 172 5.32 -8.18 0.91
N ASN A 173 6.41 -8.08 0.12
CA ASN A 173 7.58 -8.93 0.25
C ASN A 173 8.49 -8.44 1.39
N ASP A 174 8.80 -7.15 1.43
CA ASP A 174 9.60 -6.53 2.48
C ASP A 174 9.20 -5.05 2.64
N GLY A 175 9.04 -4.59 3.88
CA GLY A 175 8.66 -3.21 4.19
C GLY A 175 9.64 -2.14 3.69
N MET A 176 10.87 -2.52 3.32
CA MET A 176 11.84 -1.63 2.66
C MET A 176 11.37 -1.14 1.28
N PHE A 177 10.44 -1.84 0.65
CA PHE A 177 9.97 -1.56 -0.72
C PHE A 177 8.62 -0.84 -0.73
N ASN A 178 8.38 0.01 0.27
CA ASN A 178 7.20 0.86 0.34
C ASN A 178 7.32 2.07 -0.59
N VAL A 179 6.18 2.55 -1.07
CA VAL A 179 6.07 3.70 -1.98
C VAL A 179 5.54 4.96 -1.31
N VAL A 180 4.99 4.81 -0.11
CA VAL A 180 4.35 5.87 0.66
C VAL A 180 4.96 5.97 2.06
N SER A 181 5.09 7.21 2.52
CA SER A 181 5.39 7.54 3.91
C SER A 181 4.13 7.38 4.77
N THR A 182 3.03 7.98 4.31
CA THR A 182 1.73 7.96 5.00
C THR A 182 0.63 7.52 4.03
N CYS A 183 -0.21 6.57 4.44
CA CYS A 183 -1.47 6.29 3.75
C CYS A 183 -2.52 5.88 4.78
N SER A 184 -3.43 6.79 5.09
CA SER A 184 -4.48 6.60 6.09
C SER A 184 -5.80 7.19 5.65
N TYR A 185 -6.88 6.72 6.26
CA TYR A 185 -8.19 7.32 6.11
C TYR A 185 -8.96 7.27 7.43
N GLY A 186 -9.91 8.18 7.60
CA GLY A 186 -10.87 8.19 8.70
C GLY A 186 -12.27 8.51 8.20
N ASN A 187 -13.29 8.24 9.01
CA ASN A 187 -14.65 8.64 8.65
C ASN A 187 -14.76 10.17 8.61
N THR A 188 -15.45 10.70 7.60
CA THR A 188 -15.70 12.14 7.48
C THR A 188 -16.63 12.59 8.62
N LEU A 189 -16.20 13.59 9.39
CA LEU A 189 -16.93 14.04 10.58
C LEU A 189 -18.15 14.88 10.23
N ASP A 190 -19.30 14.53 10.80
CA ASP A 190 -20.54 15.27 10.64
C ASP A 190 -20.61 16.40 11.66
N GLN A 191 -20.19 17.60 11.25
CA GLN A 191 -20.11 18.77 12.13
C GLN A 191 -21.46 19.17 12.73
N VAL A 192 -22.57 18.89 12.02
CA VAL A 192 -23.93 19.20 12.50
C VAL A 192 -24.28 18.25 13.64
N LYS A 193 -24.16 16.95 13.43
CA LYS A 193 -24.43 15.95 14.48
C LYS A 193 -23.52 16.12 15.69
N ILE A 194 -22.25 16.45 15.48
CA ILE A 194 -21.30 16.74 16.57
C ILE A 194 -21.79 17.91 17.40
N LYS A 195 -22.21 19.00 16.74
CA LYS A 195 -22.70 20.20 17.42
C LYS A 195 -23.97 19.89 18.23
N ASP A 196 -24.94 19.22 17.63
CA ASP A 196 -26.21 18.88 18.29
C ASP A 196 -26.01 17.94 19.50
N ALA A 197 -25.14 16.94 19.35
CA ALA A 197 -24.76 16.03 20.44
C ALA A 197 -24.03 16.77 21.57
N TRP A 198 -23.12 17.69 21.22
CA TRP A 198 -22.42 18.51 22.19
C TRP A 198 -23.38 19.45 22.93
N GLU A 199 -24.31 20.11 22.24
CA GLU A 199 -25.28 21.03 22.87
C GLU A 199 -26.16 20.32 23.90
N SER A 200 -26.58 19.09 23.59
CA SER A 200 -27.31 18.23 24.51
C SER A 200 -26.47 17.90 25.76
N LYS A 201 -25.22 17.46 25.56
CA LYS A 201 -24.28 17.12 26.65
C LYS A 201 -23.90 18.35 27.49
N GLU A 202 -23.69 19.50 26.86
CA GLU A 202 -23.33 20.76 27.53
C GLU A 202 -24.46 21.22 28.46
N SER A 203 -25.72 21.04 28.05
CA SER A 203 -26.91 21.38 28.85
C SER A 203 -26.98 20.56 30.15
N GLU A 204 -26.63 19.28 30.10
CA GLU A 204 -26.54 18.43 31.30
C GLU A 204 -25.35 18.80 32.20
N LEU A 205 -24.20 19.12 31.61
CA LEU A 205 -22.99 19.47 32.35
C LEU A 205 -23.08 20.83 33.05
N LYS A 206 -23.81 21.79 32.47
CA LYS A 206 -24.10 23.10 33.09
C LYS A 206 -24.80 23.00 34.45
N LEU A 207 -25.49 21.89 34.72
CA LEU A 207 -26.15 21.65 36.00
C LEU A 207 -25.18 21.19 37.11
N LYS A 208 -23.99 20.68 36.74
CA LYS A 208 -23.06 20.00 37.67
C LYS A 208 -21.67 20.64 37.77
N TYR A 209 -21.22 21.33 36.73
CA TYR A 209 -19.84 21.81 36.60
C TYR A 209 -19.76 23.31 36.30
N LYS A 210 -18.61 23.91 36.62
CA LYS A 210 -18.33 25.32 36.27
C LYS A 210 -17.91 25.42 34.80
N LYS A 211 -18.00 26.63 34.23
CA LYS A 211 -17.67 26.88 32.81
C LYS A 211 -16.25 26.41 32.43
N GLU A 212 -15.26 26.67 33.26
CA GLU A 212 -13.86 26.29 33.03
C GLU A 212 -13.69 24.75 32.93
N GLU A 213 -14.39 24.01 33.79
CA GLU A 213 -14.37 22.54 33.77
C GLU A 213 -15.09 21.97 32.54
N ILE A 214 -16.18 22.62 32.12
CA ILE A 214 -16.92 22.25 30.91
C ILE A 214 -16.04 22.41 29.66
N GLU A 215 -15.18 23.42 29.60
CA GLU A 215 -14.25 23.60 28.47
C GLU A 215 -13.21 22.49 28.38
N VAL A 216 -12.70 22.01 29.52
CA VAL A 216 -11.78 20.85 29.55
C VAL A 216 -12.52 19.59 29.08
N ILE A 217 -13.71 19.33 29.62
CA ILE A 217 -14.56 18.20 29.22
C ILE A 217 -14.91 18.29 27.73
N LYS A 218 -15.12 19.49 27.19
CA LYS A 218 -15.36 19.71 25.76
C LYS A 218 -14.17 19.27 24.92
N LYS A 219 -12.96 19.68 25.30
CA LYS A 219 -11.75 19.29 24.57
C LYS A 219 -11.59 17.78 24.55
N ASP A 220 -11.78 17.12 25.70
CA ASP A 220 -11.69 15.66 25.80
C ASP A 220 -12.77 14.96 24.95
N TRP A 221 -14.01 15.46 25.01
CA TRP A 221 -15.12 14.92 24.21
C TRP A 221 -14.88 15.05 22.71
N MET A 222 -14.32 16.18 22.26
CA MET A 222 -14.01 16.43 20.85
C MET A 222 -12.93 15.49 20.29
N ILE A 223 -12.04 14.97 21.14
CA ILE A 223 -10.97 14.04 20.73
C ILE A 223 -11.52 12.62 20.52
N LEU A 224 -12.47 12.19 21.34
CA LEU A 224 -12.94 10.79 21.36
C LEU A 224 -14.39 10.64 20.86
N ASP A 225 -15.35 11.10 21.67
CA ASP A 225 -16.77 10.84 21.44
C ASP A 225 -17.30 11.55 20.19
N ALA A 226 -16.82 12.76 19.90
CA ALA A 226 -17.18 13.47 18.68
C ALA A 226 -16.84 12.67 17.41
N LYS A 227 -15.80 11.83 17.45
CA LYS A 227 -15.39 10.99 16.32
C LYS A 227 -16.38 9.87 16.01
N ARG A 228 -17.34 9.59 16.90
CA ARG A 228 -18.43 8.63 16.66
C ARG A 228 -19.56 9.22 15.80
N HIS A 229 -19.59 10.54 15.63
CA HIS A 229 -20.56 11.24 14.80
C HIS A 229 -19.92 11.56 13.43
N TYR A 230 -20.22 10.71 12.45
CA TYR A 230 -19.66 10.80 11.11
C TYR A 230 -20.73 10.63 10.03
N GLU A 231 -20.37 11.01 8.81
CA GLU A 231 -21.14 10.76 7.60
C GLU A 231 -20.95 9.31 7.16
N GLU A 232 -22.05 8.60 6.93
CA GLU A 232 -22.00 7.21 6.45
C GLU A 232 -21.41 7.15 5.03
N ASP A 233 -20.64 6.08 4.76
CA ASP A 233 -20.01 5.83 3.45
C ASP A 233 -19.17 7.00 2.91
N SER A 234 -18.54 7.76 3.81
CA SER A 234 -17.69 8.93 3.53
C SER A 234 -16.39 8.89 4.33
N PHE A 235 -15.24 9.00 3.65
CA PHE A 235 -13.92 8.84 4.24
C PHE A 235 -12.94 9.92 3.78
N ASP A 236 -12.24 10.54 4.73
CA ASP A 236 -11.17 11.49 4.47
C ASP A 236 -9.83 10.75 4.41
N PHE A 237 -9.15 10.83 3.26
CA PHE A 237 -7.87 10.20 2.97
C PHE A 237 -6.70 11.19 3.10
N ILE A 238 -5.56 10.65 3.53
CA ILE A 238 -4.25 11.31 3.51
C ILE A 238 -3.24 10.33 2.92
N ILE A 239 -2.55 10.75 1.86
CA ILE A 239 -1.51 9.99 1.15
C ILE A 239 -0.27 10.87 1.03
N GLU A 240 0.90 10.33 1.38
CA GLU A 240 2.19 11.02 1.28
C GLU A 240 3.18 10.10 0.58
N THR A 241 3.70 10.54 -0.55
CA THR A 241 4.66 9.77 -1.37
C THR A 241 6.09 9.84 -0.83
N ILE A 242 6.89 8.81 -1.10
CA ILE A 242 8.36 8.81 -0.90
C ILE A 242 9.08 9.48 -2.10
N GLY A 243 8.35 9.78 -3.18
CA GLY A 243 8.87 10.48 -4.36
C GLY A 243 9.23 9.57 -5.53
N ILE A 244 8.99 8.25 -5.45
CA ILE A 244 9.12 7.33 -6.60
C ILE A 244 7.99 7.57 -7.60
N TYR A 245 6.77 7.73 -7.09
CA TYR A 245 5.57 8.01 -7.88
C TYR A 245 4.84 9.23 -7.33
N ASP A 246 4.15 9.97 -8.19
CA ASP A 246 3.25 11.04 -7.75
C ASP A 246 2.02 10.48 -7.01
N ASN A 247 1.44 11.28 -6.11
CA ASN A 247 0.30 10.83 -5.30
C ASN A 247 -0.92 10.42 -6.14
N PHE A 248 -1.22 11.16 -7.21
CA PHE A 248 -2.29 10.80 -8.15
C PHE A 248 -2.00 9.46 -8.82
N LYS A 249 -0.74 9.25 -9.23
CA LYS A 249 -0.29 8.02 -9.87
C LYS A 249 -0.38 6.81 -8.93
N LEU A 250 -0.07 6.99 -7.64
CA LEU A 250 -0.22 5.93 -6.63
C LEU A 250 -1.67 5.42 -6.55
N VAL A 251 -2.65 6.33 -6.53
CA VAL A 251 -4.07 5.96 -6.50
C VAL A 251 -4.49 5.29 -7.80
N GLU A 252 -4.01 5.78 -8.95
CA GLU A 252 -4.25 5.17 -10.26
C GLU A 252 -3.71 3.72 -10.33
N ILE A 253 -2.46 3.50 -9.92
CA ILE A 253 -1.84 2.16 -9.91
C ILE A 253 -2.61 1.25 -8.94
N ALA A 254 -2.97 1.74 -7.76
CA ALA A 254 -3.69 0.94 -6.78
C ALA A 254 -5.08 0.51 -7.26
N THR A 255 -5.84 1.41 -7.90
CA THR A 255 -7.15 1.06 -8.49
C THR A 255 -7.00 0.04 -9.62
N ASN A 256 -5.98 0.18 -10.48
CA ASN A 256 -5.65 -0.82 -11.50
C ASN A 256 -5.31 -2.20 -10.92
N LEU A 257 -4.53 -2.25 -9.85
CA LEU A 257 -4.20 -3.50 -9.15
C LEU A 257 -5.44 -4.15 -8.53
N LEU A 258 -6.32 -3.38 -7.88
CA LEU A 258 -7.59 -3.89 -7.36
C LEU A 258 -8.46 -4.50 -8.46
N ILE A 259 -8.60 -3.81 -9.59
CA ILE A 259 -9.36 -4.31 -10.74
C ILE A 259 -8.75 -5.63 -11.26
N LYS A 260 -7.42 -5.67 -11.43
CA LYS A 260 -6.70 -6.87 -11.87
C LYS A 260 -6.92 -8.05 -10.93
N LYS A 261 -6.91 -7.83 -9.61
CA LYS A 261 -7.18 -8.86 -8.60
C LYS A 261 -8.59 -9.40 -8.69
N LEU A 262 -9.59 -8.52 -8.80
CA LEU A 262 -10.99 -8.91 -8.97
C LEU A 262 -11.17 -9.77 -10.23
N PHE A 263 -10.60 -9.36 -11.36
CA PHE A 263 -10.62 -10.16 -12.60
C PHE A 263 -9.91 -11.51 -12.45
N ASN A 264 -8.73 -11.53 -11.83
CA ASN A 264 -8.00 -12.78 -11.60
C ASN A 264 -8.78 -13.74 -10.71
N SER A 265 -9.45 -13.23 -9.66
CA SER A 265 -10.29 -14.04 -8.78
C SER A 265 -11.46 -14.69 -9.54
N LEU A 266 -12.12 -13.93 -10.42
CA LEU A 266 -13.18 -14.45 -11.28
C LEU A 266 -12.65 -15.49 -12.26
N LYS A 267 -11.49 -15.23 -12.87
CA LYS A 267 -10.85 -16.15 -13.82
C LYS A 267 -10.55 -17.50 -13.14
N LEU A 268 -9.93 -17.49 -11.97
CA LEU A 268 -9.61 -18.69 -11.20
C LEU A 268 -10.86 -19.49 -10.84
N LEU A 269 -11.95 -18.80 -10.46
CA LEU A 269 -13.23 -19.43 -10.15
C LEU A 269 -13.88 -20.07 -11.38
N LYS A 270 -13.80 -19.43 -12.56
CA LYS A 270 -14.29 -19.97 -13.83
C LYS A 270 -13.49 -21.19 -14.31
N GLU A 271 -12.18 -21.19 -14.09
CA GLU A 271 -11.29 -22.29 -14.45
C GLU A 271 -11.46 -23.51 -13.52
N ASN A 272 -11.80 -23.27 -12.25
CA ASN A 272 -11.95 -24.31 -11.24
C ASN A 272 -13.21 -24.15 -10.39
N MET A 273 -14.28 -24.81 -10.81
CA MET A 273 -15.57 -24.85 -10.10
C MET A 273 -15.52 -25.60 -8.75
N ASP A 274 -14.45 -26.34 -8.46
CA ASP A 274 -14.28 -27.01 -7.17
C ASP A 274 -13.97 -26.03 -6.03
N PHE A 275 -13.68 -24.77 -6.35
CA PHE A 275 -13.62 -23.69 -5.36
C PHE A 275 -14.98 -23.30 -4.81
N ILE A 276 -16.07 -23.71 -5.47
CA ILE A 276 -17.44 -23.61 -4.95
C ILE A 276 -17.80 -24.96 -4.36
N GLN A 277 -17.94 -25.01 -3.04
CA GLN A 277 -18.27 -26.23 -2.30
C GLN A 277 -19.56 -26.03 -1.54
N GLU A 278 -20.46 -27.00 -1.65
CA GLU A 278 -21.60 -27.12 -0.75
C GLU A 278 -21.08 -27.66 0.59
N ILE A 279 -21.54 -27.05 1.67
CA ILE A 279 -21.12 -27.39 3.03
C ILE A 279 -22.34 -27.73 3.87
N GLU A 280 -22.19 -28.77 4.69
CA GLU A 280 -23.15 -29.05 5.76
C GLU A 280 -22.90 -28.09 6.91
N ASP A 281 -23.88 -27.25 7.20
CA ASP A 281 -23.83 -26.31 8.31
C ASP A 281 -25.21 -26.24 8.99
N THR A 282 -25.30 -25.51 10.10
CA THR A 282 -26.54 -25.23 10.81
C THR A 282 -27.61 -24.56 9.94
N MET A 283 -27.20 -23.86 8.87
CA MET A 283 -28.10 -23.27 7.89
C MET A 283 -28.16 -24.13 6.62
N GLU A 284 -29.38 -24.40 6.14
CA GLU A 284 -29.61 -25.09 4.87
C GLU A 284 -29.03 -24.29 3.68
N ASN A 285 -28.73 -24.99 2.58
CA ASN A 285 -28.21 -24.45 1.32
C ASN A 285 -26.98 -23.56 1.54
N SER A 286 -26.01 -24.07 2.31
CA SER A 286 -24.76 -23.38 2.62
C SER A 286 -23.66 -23.73 1.62
N TYR A 287 -22.95 -22.72 1.16
CA TYR A 287 -21.86 -22.83 0.20
C TYR A 287 -20.65 -22.03 0.65
N THR A 288 -19.47 -22.47 0.23
CA THR A 288 -18.22 -21.75 0.41
C THR A 288 -17.55 -21.49 -0.93
N ILE A 289 -17.10 -20.26 -1.14
CA ILE A 289 -16.26 -19.86 -2.26
C ILE A 289 -14.85 -19.66 -1.73
N LYS A 290 -13.90 -20.47 -2.23
CA LYS A 290 -12.48 -20.33 -1.91
C LYS A 290 -11.84 -19.26 -2.80
N LEU A 291 -11.23 -18.25 -2.18
CA LEU A 291 -10.43 -17.22 -2.84
C LEU A 291 -8.94 -17.54 -2.68
N GLU A 292 -8.29 -18.01 -3.73
CA GLU A 292 -6.86 -18.30 -3.71
C GLU A 292 -6.01 -17.04 -3.90
N ASN A 293 -4.91 -16.94 -3.14
CA ASN A 293 -3.94 -15.84 -3.10
C ASN A 293 -4.51 -14.47 -2.73
N GLU A 294 -5.73 -14.45 -2.21
CA GLU A 294 -6.47 -13.23 -1.89
C GLU A 294 -7.02 -13.28 -0.47
N ASP A 295 -7.03 -12.11 0.18
CA ASP A 295 -7.39 -11.96 1.59
C ASP A 295 -8.48 -10.91 1.79
N TYR A 296 -8.45 -10.19 2.92
CA TYR A 296 -9.38 -9.12 3.24
C TYR A 296 -9.46 -8.02 2.17
N THR A 297 -8.41 -7.78 1.37
CA THR A 297 -8.36 -6.67 0.40
C THR A 297 -9.51 -6.75 -0.60
N ILE A 298 -9.64 -7.84 -1.35
CA ILE A 298 -10.79 -8.03 -2.26
C ILE A 298 -11.91 -8.85 -1.63
N GLY A 299 -11.61 -9.72 -0.66
CA GLY A 299 -12.59 -10.60 -0.05
C GLY A 299 -13.72 -9.84 0.66
N LYS A 300 -13.38 -8.74 1.36
CA LYS A 300 -14.39 -7.85 1.97
C LYS A 300 -15.19 -7.05 0.94
N ILE A 301 -14.56 -6.66 -0.17
CA ILE A 301 -15.27 -6.01 -1.28
C ILE A 301 -16.31 -6.96 -1.86
N ILE A 302 -15.93 -8.22 -2.12
CA ILE A 302 -16.84 -9.22 -2.69
C ILE A 302 -17.96 -9.55 -1.69
N GLU A 303 -17.63 -9.80 -0.42
CA GLU A 303 -18.61 -10.01 0.66
C GLU A 303 -19.66 -8.89 0.70
N PHE A 304 -19.22 -7.62 0.69
CA PHE A 304 -20.11 -6.47 0.68
C PHE A 304 -21.05 -6.46 -0.53
N ASN A 305 -20.56 -6.81 -1.73
CA ASN A 305 -21.42 -6.86 -2.91
C ASN A 305 -22.46 -7.98 -2.83
N PHE A 306 -22.10 -9.14 -2.28
CA PHE A 306 -23.08 -10.21 -2.05
C PHE A 306 -24.13 -9.76 -1.03
N TYR A 307 -23.70 -9.09 0.02
CA TYR A 307 -24.59 -8.52 1.03
C TYR A 307 -25.56 -7.49 0.43
N ASP A 308 -25.06 -6.49 -0.29
CA ASP A 308 -25.90 -5.43 -0.85
C ASP A 308 -26.89 -5.95 -1.91
N LYS A 309 -26.43 -6.78 -2.84
CA LYS A 309 -27.26 -7.29 -3.95
C LYS A 309 -28.20 -8.40 -3.52
N TYR A 310 -27.69 -9.42 -2.84
CA TYR A 310 -28.44 -10.66 -2.64
C TYR A 310 -29.03 -10.81 -1.24
N PHE A 311 -28.49 -10.13 -0.23
CA PHE A 311 -29.08 -10.10 1.12
C PHE A 311 -30.06 -8.93 1.29
N ILE A 312 -29.64 -7.69 0.97
CA ILE A 312 -30.51 -6.51 1.10
C ILE A 312 -31.50 -6.42 -0.07
N SER A 313 -31.01 -6.35 -1.31
CA SER A 313 -31.85 -5.99 -2.45
C SER A 313 -32.77 -7.13 -2.91
N SER A 314 -32.22 -8.29 -3.27
CA SER A 314 -33.03 -9.42 -3.75
C SER A 314 -33.57 -10.32 -2.63
N LYS A 315 -32.97 -10.26 -1.44
CA LYS A 315 -33.29 -11.12 -0.27
C LYS A 315 -33.24 -12.62 -0.59
N ASN A 316 -32.36 -13.04 -1.52
CA ASN A 316 -32.13 -14.43 -1.87
C ASN A 316 -31.17 -15.13 -0.88
N LEU A 317 -30.28 -14.36 -0.25
CA LEU A 317 -29.37 -14.83 0.79
C LEU A 317 -30.00 -14.72 2.18
N ASN A 318 -29.74 -15.73 3.01
CA ASN A 318 -29.97 -15.71 4.45
C ASN A 318 -28.71 -15.27 5.22
N TYR A 319 -27.53 -15.54 4.67
CA TYR A 319 -26.26 -15.25 5.34
C TYR A 319 -25.14 -15.07 4.32
N VAL A 320 -24.23 -14.15 4.63
CA VAL A 320 -22.96 -13.95 3.92
C VAL A 320 -21.90 -13.58 4.95
N SER A 321 -20.72 -14.18 4.83
CA SER A 321 -19.55 -13.75 5.61
C SER A 321 -18.23 -14.04 4.91
N PHE A 322 -17.24 -13.22 5.27
CA PHE A 322 -15.84 -13.45 4.91
C PHE A 322 -15.06 -14.05 6.07
N LEU A 323 -14.27 -15.09 5.80
CA LEU A 323 -13.41 -15.75 6.77
C LEU A 323 -12.01 -16.01 6.19
N LYS A 324 -10.98 -15.62 6.94
CA LYS A 324 -9.62 -16.13 6.78
C LYS A 324 -9.28 -16.93 8.03
N LYS A 325 -9.11 -18.26 7.89
CA LYS A 325 -8.95 -19.18 9.03
C LYS A 325 -7.62 -18.96 9.76
N HIS A 326 -6.53 -18.87 9.01
CA HIS A 326 -5.21 -18.57 9.57
C HIS A 326 -4.53 -17.42 8.80
N PRO A 327 -3.78 -16.52 9.48
CA PRO A 327 -3.03 -15.46 8.81
C PRO A 327 -2.07 -15.96 7.71
N HIS A 328 -1.46 -17.13 7.93
CA HIS A 328 -0.53 -17.78 6.98
C HIS A 328 -1.22 -18.57 5.86
N ASP A 329 -2.56 -18.70 5.88
CA ASP A 329 -3.25 -19.34 4.76
C ASP A 329 -3.17 -18.43 3.54
N ASN A 330 -2.79 -19.03 2.41
CA ASN A 330 -2.77 -18.36 1.11
C ASN A 330 -4.17 -18.28 0.48
N PHE A 331 -5.22 -18.63 1.21
CA PHE A 331 -6.59 -18.53 0.72
C PHE A 331 -7.50 -17.93 1.79
N SER A 332 -8.61 -17.38 1.34
CA SER A 332 -9.74 -16.98 2.18
C SER A 332 -11.03 -17.60 1.68
N ILE A 333 -12.09 -17.52 2.48
CA ILE A 333 -13.36 -18.17 2.21
C ILE A 333 -14.47 -17.13 2.33
N ILE A 334 -15.35 -17.09 1.33
CA ILE A 334 -16.65 -16.44 1.45
C ILE A 334 -17.67 -17.54 1.69
N LYS A 335 -18.41 -17.44 2.79
CA LYS A 335 -19.51 -18.33 3.12
C LYS A 335 -20.83 -17.67 2.75
N LEU A 336 -21.69 -18.42 2.08
CA LEU A 336 -23.00 -18.00 1.62
C LEU A 336 -24.04 -19.02 2.10
N SER A 337 -25.22 -18.58 2.52
CA SER A 337 -26.39 -19.44 2.68
C SER A 337 -27.57 -18.83 1.95
N TYR A 338 -28.18 -19.61 1.06
CA TYR A 338 -29.32 -19.21 0.25
C TYR A 338 -30.64 -19.70 0.85
N LYS A 339 -31.74 -19.02 0.52
CA LYS A 339 -33.08 -19.48 0.92
C LYS A 339 -33.50 -20.78 0.25
N ASN A 340 -33.13 -20.92 -1.01
CA ASN A 340 -33.42 -22.09 -1.83
C ASN A 340 -32.11 -22.73 -2.27
N GLN A 341 -32.14 -24.02 -2.60
CA GLN A 341 -31.02 -24.69 -3.22
C GLN A 341 -30.73 -24.07 -4.59
N ILE A 342 -29.47 -23.77 -4.87
CA ILE A 342 -29.02 -23.19 -6.14
C ILE A 342 -27.86 -23.99 -6.70
N THR A 343 -27.63 -23.88 -8.01
CA THR A 343 -26.53 -24.58 -8.66
C THR A 343 -25.21 -23.81 -8.47
N LYS A 344 -24.08 -24.50 -8.63
CA LYS A 344 -22.76 -23.83 -8.62
C LYS A 344 -22.65 -22.78 -9.74
N ASP A 345 -23.26 -23.04 -10.89
CA ASP A 345 -23.28 -22.11 -12.02
C ASP A 345 -24.03 -20.81 -11.67
N ASP A 346 -25.14 -20.91 -10.93
CA ASP A 346 -25.86 -19.72 -10.45
C ASP A 346 -25.00 -18.90 -9.46
N ILE A 347 -24.24 -19.58 -8.58
CA ILE A 347 -23.31 -18.91 -7.66
C ILE A 347 -22.20 -18.19 -8.44
N LEU A 348 -21.67 -18.83 -9.49
CA LEU A 348 -20.66 -18.23 -10.35
C LEU A 348 -21.19 -16.97 -11.07
N LEU A 349 -22.42 -17.02 -11.59
CA LEU A 349 -23.08 -15.87 -12.21
C LEU A 349 -23.27 -14.73 -11.20
N ASN A 350 -23.71 -15.06 -9.98
CA ASN A 350 -23.85 -14.07 -8.90
C ASN A 350 -22.50 -13.44 -8.55
N TYR A 351 -21.45 -14.26 -8.46
CA TYR A 351 -20.09 -13.80 -8.21
C TYR A 351 -19.59 -12.87 -9.32
N GLU A 352 -19.82 -13.21 -10.58
CA GLU A 352 -19.49 -12.37 -11.74
C GLU A 352 -20.20 -11.01 -11.69
N GLU A 353 -21.47 -10.98 -11.32
CA GLU A 353 -22.23 -9.73 -11.16
C GLU A 353 -21.65 -8.84 -10.05
N CYS A 354 -21.26 -9.44 -8.91
CA CYS A 354 -20.58 -8.76 -7.82
C CYS A 354 -19.23 -8.18 -8.25
N ILE A 355 -18.42 -8.94 -8.99
CA ILE A 355 -17.13 -8.50 -9.53
C ILE A 355 -17.32 -7.32 -10.49
N ASN A 356 -18.24 -7.43 -11.45
CA ASN A 356 -18.51 -6.37 -12.43
C ASN A 356 -18.96 -5.08 -11.75
N SER A 357 -19.82 -5.18 -10.72
CA SER A 357 -20.28 -4.02 -9.96
C SER A 357 -19.15 -3.37 -9.16
N SER A 358 -18.26 -4.18 -8.58
CA SER A 358 -17.07 -3.71 -7.88
C SER A 358 -16.13 -2.96 -8.81
N ILE A 359 -15.89 -3.50 -10.00
CA ILE A 359 -15.01 -2.91 -11.02
C ILE A 359 -15.58 -1.58 -11.52
N LEU A 360 -16.89 -1.48 -11.76
CA LEU A 360 -17.54 -0.22 -12.14
C LEU A 360 -17.32 0.88 -11.09
N LEU A 361 -17.43 0.54 -9.81
CA LEU A 361 -17.20 1.49 -8.72
C LEU A 361 -15.73 1.91 -8.64
N ILE A 362 -14.79 0.96 -8.71
CA ILE A 362 -13.35 1.25 -8.68
C ILE A 362 -12.92 2.07 -9.91
N ASN A 363 -13.50 1.79 -11.08
CA ASN A 363 -13.26 2.58 -12.29
C ASN A 363 -13.69 4.04 -12.13
N SER A 364 -14.79 4.32 -11.42
CA SER A 364 -15.18 5.71 -11.14
C SER A 364 -14.14 6.48 -10.31
N ILE A 365 -13.41 5.79 -9.44
CA ILE A 365 -12.27 6.37 -8.70
C ILE A 365 -11.08 6.56 -9.65
N LYS A 366 -10.74 5.51 -10.40
CA LYS A 366 -9.63 5.54 -11.37
C LYS A 366 -9.76 6.69 -12.37
N GLU A 367 -10.95 6.86 -12.98
CA GLU A 367 -11.21 7.89 -13.98
C GLU A 367 -10.88 9.29 -13.46
N TYR A 368 -11.22 9.58 -12.20
CA TYR A 368 -10.89 10.87 -11.58
C TYR A 368 -9.38 11.10 -11.50
N PHE A 369 -8.64 10.12 -10.99
CA PHE A 369 -7.19 10.23 -10.78
C PHE A 369 -6.36 10.04 -12.06
N SER A 370 -6.93 9.46 -13.12
CA SER A 370 -6.26 9.33 -14.43
C SER A 370 -6.47 10.58 -15.31
N SER A 371 -7.50 11.37 -15.02
CA SER A 371 -7.89 12.55 -15.82
C SER A 371 -7.14 13.84 -15.44
N LYS A 372 -6.33 13.78 -14.39
CA LYS A 372 -5.53 14.88 -13.85
C LYS A 372 -4.07 14.46 -13.87
#